data_AF-A0A1Q3M7R6-F1
#
_entry.id   AF-A0A1Q3M7R6-F1
#
_cell.length_a   1.000
_cell.length_b   1.000
_cell.length_c   1.000
_cell.angle_alpha   90.00
_cell.angle_beta   90.00
_cell.angle_gamma   90.00
#
_symmetry.space_group_name_H-M   'P 1'
#
loop_
_entity.id
_entity.type
_entity.pdbx_description
1 polymer ?
#
loop_
_entity_poly.entity_id
_entity_poly.type
_entity_poly.pdbx_seq_one_letter_code
_entity_poly.pdbx_strand_id
1 'polypeptide(L)'
;SCFDYFFSSLGEKTETELIADIRQYLTATLPDTASSYASYLLDQYVAYTHALKNIKPTGNFKTGDIEGYQKVIEQMYKVQQQFFNAAEINALFGNERNLNQFNIDQMRIHANKTLTAQQKAAELAKLIDQLPSTLADGVRVSMQFAELQQLTQEVREKGGSAQELRNMRESLLGPEAADRLEKVDQEEAGWQTQVNGYLAERDQILKSDASDASKQQSINQLRNQSFGTKEDLLRAQSYEMMHDRK
;
A
#
# COMPACT_ATOMS: atom_id res chain seq x y z
N SER A 1 -12.13 -0.61 -17.64
CA SER A 1 -13.05 -0.16 -18.70
C SER A 1 -14.42 -0.80 -18.53
N CYS A 2 -15.44 -0.36 -19.28
CA CYS A 2 -16.75 -1.03 -19.30
C CYS A 2 -16.61 -2.50 -19.76
N PHE A 3 -15.73 -2.79 -20.72
CA PHE A 3 -15.50 -4.15 -21.20
C PHE A 3 -14.93 -5.04 -20.10
N ASP A 4 -13.92 -4.56 -19.36
CA ASP A 4 -13.33 -5.30 -18.24
C ASP A 4 -14.37 -5.66 -17.16
N TYR A 5 -15.35 -4.79 -16.94
CA TYR A 5 -16.44 -5.06 -15.99
C TYR A 5 -17.28 -6.27 -16.43
N PHE A 6 -17.72 -6.33 -17.69
CA PHE A 6 -18.47 -7.49 -18.19
C PHE A 6 -17.60 -8.76 -18.23
N PHE A 7 -16.35 -8.64 -18.67
CA PHE A 7 -15.43 -9.78 -18.70
C PHE A 7 -14.99 -10.25 -17.31
N SER A 8 -15.24 -9.49 -16.24
CA SER A 8 -15.01 -9.96 -14.86
C SER A 8 -15.91 -11.13 -14.45
N SER A 9 -17.04 -11.34 -15.14
CA SER A 9 -17.95 -12.49 -14.97
C SER A 9 -17.64 -13.67 -15.91
N LEU A 10 -16.50 -13.65 -16.59
CA LEU A 10 -16.07 -14.75 -17.45
C LEU A 10 -15.87 -16.03 -16.62
N GLY A 11 -16.60 -17.09 -16.98
CA GLY A 11 -16.67 -18.35 -16.21
C GLY A 11 -18.04 -18.62 -15.61
N GLU A 12 -18.82 -17.56 -15.32
CA GLU A 12 -20.25 -17.67 -15.03
C GLU A 12 -21.08 -17.64 -16.32
N LYS A 13 -20.60 -16.90 -17.32
CA LYS A 13 -21.11 -16.86 -18.69
C LYS A 13 -20.02 -17.20 -19.70
N THR A 14 -20.42 -17.65 -20.87
CA THR A 14 -19.52 -17.85 -22.00
C THR A 14 -19.08 -16.51 -22.60
N GLU A 15 -17.92 -16.49 -23.26
CA GLU A 15 -17.42 -15.30 -23.95
C GLU A 15 -18.43 -14.77 -24.98
N THR A 16 -19.08 -15.66 -25.74
CA THR A 16 -20.11 -15.28 -26.72
C THR A 16 -21.31 -14.58 -26.07
N GLU A 17 -21.78 -15.08 -24.93
CA GLU A 17 -22.88 -14.46 -24.18
C GLU A 17 -22.47 -13.09 -23.64
N LEU A 18 -21.26 -12.95 -23.11
CA LEU A 18 -20.75 -11.67 -22.62
C LEU A 18 -20.63 -10.63 -23.74
N ILE A 19 -20.12 -11.03 -24.92
CA ILE A 19 -20.05 -10.14 -26.08
C ILE A 19 -21.46 -9.68 -26.50
N ALA A 20 -22.44 -10.59 -26.50
CA ALA A 20 -23.82 -10.24 -26.81
C ALA A 20 -24.43 -9.26 -25.78
N ASP A 21 -24.21 -9.51 -24.49
CA ASP A 21 -24.66 -8.64 -23.40
C ASP A 21 -24.06 -7.23 -23.52
N ILE A 22 -22.75 -7.13 -23.81
CA ILE A 22 -22.09 -5.84 -24.02
C ILE A 22 -22.70 -5.12 -25.22
N ARG A 23 -22.89 -5.79 -26.35
CA ARG A 23 -23.48 -5.17 -27.56
C ARG A 23 -24.89 -4.65 -27.29
N GLN A 24 -25.70 -5.41 -26.54
CA GLN A 24 -27.03 -4.97 -26.13
C GLN A 24 -26.94 -3.74 -25.21
N TYR A 25 -26.04 -3.75 -24.24
CA TYR A 25 -25.81 -2.62 -23.34
C TYR A 25 -25.37 -1.36 -24.09
N LEU A 26 -24.39 -1.47 -25.00
CA LEU A 26 -23.91 -0.35 -25.81
C LEU A 26 -25.02 0.25 -26.67
N THR A 27 -25.83 -0.59 -27.32
CA THR A 27 -26.96 -0.13 -28.15
C THR A 27 -28.04 0.55 -27.32
N ALA A 28 -28.29 0.09 -26.10
CA ALA A 28 -29.29 0.68 -25.23
C ALA A 28 -28.84 2.01 -24.59
N THR A 29 -27.54 2.24 -24.46
CA THR A 29 -26.98 3.37 -23.69
C THR A 29 -26.36 4.47 -24.53
N LEU A 30 -25.99 4.19 -25.78
CA LEU A 30 -25.29 5.13 -26.66
C LEU A 30 -26.15 5.53 -27.87
N PRO A 31 -26.03 6.77 -28.37
CA PRO A 31 -26.58 7.16 -29.67
C PRO A 31 -26.03 6.28 -30.81
N ASP A 32 -26.80 6.09 -31.89
CA ASP A 32 -26.46 5.19 -33.00
C ASP A 32 -25.04 5.36 -33.56
N THR A 33 -24.59 6.62 -33.71
CA THR A 33 -23.25 6.95 -34.21
C THR A 33 -22.14 6.51 -33.25
N ALA A 34 -22.39 6.57 -31.93
CA ALA A 34 -21.45 6.13 -30.92
C ALA A 34 -21.53 4.62 -30.67
N SER A 35 -22.73 4.03 -30.73
CA SER A 35 -22.95 2.59 -30.57
C SER A 35 -22.22 1.77 -31.64
N SER A 36 -22.25 2.23 -32.90
CA SER A 36 -21.56 1.57 -34.01
C SER A 36 -20.04 1.52 -33.78
N TYR A 37 -19.46 2.65 -33.36
CA TYR A 37 -18.03 2.73 -33.07
C TYR A 37 -17.64 1.96 -31.79
N ALA A 38 -18.48 1.99 -30.75
CA ALA A 38 -18.25 1.20 -29.54
C ALA A 38 -18.30 -0.31 -29.81
N SER A 39 -19.18 -0.76 -30.71
CA SER A 39 -19.24 -2.15 -31.16
C SER A 39 -17.97 -2.55 -31.92
N TYR A 40 -17.46 -1.66 -32.79
CA TYR A 40 -16.15 -1.86 -33.43
C TYR A 40 -15.02 -1.97 -32.40
N LEU A 41 -14.99 -1.09 -31.39
CA LEU A 41 -13.99 -1.15 -30.32
C LEU A 41 -14.08 -2.41 -29.48
N LEU A 42 -15.28 -2.94 -29.24
CA LEU A 42 -15.47 -4.23 -28.58
C LEU A 42 -14.83 -5.36 -29.39
N ASP A 43 -15.04 -5.38 -30.71
CA ASP A 43 -14.44 -6.40 -31.57
C ASP A 43 -12.90 -6.33 -31.56
N GLN A 44 -12.34 -5.11 -31.61
CA GLN A 44 -10.89 -4.91 -31.45
C GLN A 44 -10.39 -5.36 -30.07
N TYR A 45 -11.15 -5.08 -29.01
CA TYR A 45 -10.82 -5.46 -27.64
C TYR A 45 -10.81 -6.99 -27.46
N VAL A 46 -11.81 -7.71 -27.98
CA VAL A 46 -11.83 -9.17 -27.94
C VAL A 46 -10.61 -9.74 -28.69
N ALA A 47 -10.36 -9.26 -29.92
CA ALA A 47 -9.21 -9.70 -30.71
C ALA A 47 -7.88 -9.43 -30.00
N TYR A 48 -7.74 -8.26 -29.36
CA TYR A 48 -6.60 -7.91 -28.52
C TYR A 48 -6.41 -8.90 -27.36
N THR A 49 -7.46 -9.22 -26.60
CA THR A 49 -7.35 -10.17 -25.47
C THR A 49 -6.95 -11.57 -25.93
N HIS A 50 -7.39 -12.00 -27.12
CA HIS A 50 -6.96 -13.27 -27.72
C HIS A 50 -5.50 -13.23 -28.14
N ALA A 51 -5.05 -12.11 -28.72
CA ALA A 51 -3.64 -11.91 -29.09
C ALA A 51 -2.72 -11.90 -27.85
N LEU A 52 -3.17 -11.30 -26.73
CA LEU A 52 -2.44 -11.31 -25.47
C LEU A 52 -2.16 -12.74 -24.95
N LYS A 53 -3.11 -13.68 -25.11
CA LYS A 53 -2.92 -15.09 -24.69
C LYS A 53 -1.75 -15.77 -25.40
N ASN A 54 -1.36 -15.26 -26.57
CA ASN A 54 -0.24 -15.78 -27.35
C ASN A 54 1.10 -15.13 -27.01
N ILE A 55 1.11 -14.10 -26.16
CA ILE A 55 2.35 -13.50 -25.67
C ILE A 55 3.03 -14.51 -24.75
N LYS A 56 4.19 -15.00 -25.18
CA LYS A 56 5.06 -15.79 -24.32
C LYS A 56 5.94 -14.84 -23.52
N PRO A 57 6.01 -14.97 -22.19
CA PRO A 57 6.93 -14.18 -21.39
C PRO A 57 8.36 -14.43 -21.88
N THR A 58 9.09 -13.36 -22.22
CA THR A 58 10.48 -13.48 -22.66
C THR A 58 11.40 -13.65 -21.44
N GLY A 59 11.58 -14.90 -20.98
CA GLY A 59 12.57 -15.27 -19.97
C GLY A 59 11.99 -15.76 -18.64
N ASN A 60 12.89 -16.16 -17.74
CA ASN A 60 12.54 -16.62 -16.40
C ASN A 60 12.36 -15.42 -15.46
N PHE A 61 11.11 -15.11 -15.13
CA PHE A 61 10.78 -14.06 -14.15
C PHE A 61 11.29 -14.46 -12.77
N LYS A 62 12.03 -13.54 -12.13
CA LYS A 62 12.42 -13.66 -10.73
C LYS A 62 11.73 -12.55 -9.95
N THR A 63 11.43 -12.81 -8.69
CA THR A 63 10.97 -11.78 -7.76
C THR A 63 11.99 -10.63 -7.73
N GLY A 64 11.52 -9.41 -7.98
CA GLY A 64 12.37 -8.21 -8.03
C GLY A 64 13.04 -7.91 -9.38
N ASP A 65 12.71 -8.63 -10.46
CA ASP A 65 13.20 -8.32 -11.81
C ASP A 65 12.45 -7.12 -12.43
N ILE A 66 12.78 -5.91 -11.99
CA ILE A 66 12.19 -4.64 -12.44
C ILE A 66 12.23 -4.51 -13.98
N GLU A 67 13.36 -4.87 -14.60
CA GLU A 67 13.52 -4.79 -16.05
C GLU A 67 12.72 -5.87 -16.79
N GLY A 68 12.55 -7.04 -16.17
CA GLY A 68 11.60 -8.06 -16.62
C GLY A 68 10.16 -7.53 -16.67
N TYR A 69 9.70 -6.88 -15.60
CA TYR A 69 8.37 -6.26 -15.56
C TYR A 69 8.20 -5.17 -16.62
N GLN A 70 9.18 -4.27 -16.76
CA GLN A 70 9.20 -3.23 -17.79
C GLN A 70 9.00 -3.82 -19.19
N LYS A 71 9.75 -4.88 -19.53
CA LYS A 71 9.64 -5.56 -20.84
C LYS A 71 8.27 -6.16 -21.09
N VAL A 72 7.62 -6.72 -20.07
CA VAL A 72 6.26 -7.28 -20.21
C VAL A 72 5.26 -6.17 -20.56
N ILE A 73 5.29 -5.06 -19.82
CA ILE A 73 4.39 -3.92 -20.07
C ILE A 73 4.63 -3.33 -21.47
N GLU A 74 5.88 -3.24 -21.91
CA GLU A 74 6.22 -2.80 -23.27
C GLU A 74 5.71 -3.77 -24.35
N GLN A 75 5.78 -5.08 -24.11
CA GLN A 75 5.23 -6.08 -25.03
C GLN A 75 3.71 -5.97 -25.13
N MET A 76 3.03 -5.84 -23.99
CA MET A 76 1.58 -5.61 -23.96
C MET A 76 1.21 -4.35 -24.74
N TYR A 77 1.98 -3.27 -24.59
CA TYR A 77 1.75 -2.05 -25.35
C TYR A 77 1.93 -2.25 -26.86
N LYS A 78 2.98 -2.95 -27.30
CA LYS A 78 3.18 -3.25 -28.73
C LYS A 78 2.00 -4.02 -29.32
N VAL A 79 1.39 -4.91 -28.54
CA VAL A 79 0.17 -5.61 -28.98
C VAL A 79 -1.02 -4.64 -29.02
N GLN A 80 -1.21 -3.77 -28.03
CA GLN A 80 -2.25 -2.73 -28.08
C GLN A 80 -2.17 -1.87 -29.36
N GLN A 81 -0.96 -1.49 -29.79
CA GLN A 81 -0.73 -0.70 -31.02
C GLN A 81 -1.13 -1.42 -32.31
N GLN A 82 -1.32 -2.74 -32.29
CA GLN A 82 -1.80 -3.50 -33.46
C GLN A 82 -3.32 -3.41 -33.63
N PHE A 83 -4.06 -3.14 -32.56
CA PHE A 83 -5.53 -3.16 -32.53
C PHE A 83 -6.14 -1.77 -32.35
N PHE A 84 -5.39 -0.83 -31.77
CA PHE A 84 -5.93 0.46 -31.35
C PHE A 84 -5.04 1.62 -31.77
N ASN A 85 -5.67 2.75 -32.07
CA ASN A 85 -4.98 4.02 -32.26
C ASN A 85 -4.60 4.67 -30.91
N ALA A 86 -3.81 5.74 -30.95
CA ALA A 86 -3.31 6.39 -29.73
C ALA A 86 -4.41 6.92 -28.80
N ALA A 87 -5.50 7.45 -29.35
CA ALA A 87 -6.61 7.98 -28.56
C ALA A 87 -7.40 6.85 -27.88
N GLU A 88 -7.67 5.76 -28.60
CA GLU A 88 -8.33 4.55 -28.08
C GLU A 88 -7.48 3.90 -26.97
N ILE A 89 -6.17 3.79 -27.18
CA ILE A 89 -5.24 3.26 -26.17
C ILE A 89 -5.28 4.09 -24.90
N ASN A 90 -5.22 5.41 -25.03
CA ASN A 90 -5.28 6.30 -23.88
C ASN A 90 -6.62 6.18 -23.13
N ALA A 91 -7.74 6.10 -23.87
CA ALA A 91 -9.07 5.99 -23.28
C ALA A 91 -9.31 4.64 -22.56
N LEU A 92 -8.84 3.54 -23.13
CA LEU A 92 -9.06 2.19 -22.60
C LEU A 92 -8.03 1.79 -21.53
N PHE A 93 -6.76 2.14 -21.76
CA PHE A 93 -5.62 1.61 -20.98
C PHE A 93 -4.74 2.70 -20.36
N GLY A 94 -5.04 3.99 -20.54
CA GLY A 94 -4.20 5.09 -20.05
C GLY A 94 -3.97 5.05 -18.54
N ASN A 95 -5.04 4.83 -17.76
CA ASN A 95 -4.93 4.71 -16.31
C ASN A 95 -4.10 3.50 -15.88
N GLU A 96 -4.34 2.34 -16.49
CA GLU A 96 -3.57 1.11 -16.23
C GLU A 96 -2.09 1.32 -16.55
N ARG A 97 -1.78 1.97 -17.67
CA ARG A 97 -0.40 2.31 -18.05
C ARG A 97 0.26 3.19 -17.00
N ASN A 98 -0.41 4.25 -16.58
CA ASN A 98 0.15 5.17 -15.59
C ASN A 98 0.43 4.45 -14.27
N LEU A 99 -0.48 3.58 -13.82
CA LEU A 99 -0.28 2.78 -12.61
C LEU A 99 0.84 1.74 -12.76
N ASN A 100 0.92 1.03 -13.89
CA ASN A 100 1.98 0.07 -14.15
C ASN A 100 3.36 0.74 -14.16
N GLN A 101 3.48 1.87 -14.85
CA GLN A 101 4.74 2.63 -14.89
C GLN A 101 5.11 3.18 -13.51
N PHE A 102 4.13 3.74 -12.79
CA PHE A 102 4.30 4.20 -11.42
C PHE A 102 4.84 3.09 -10.49
N ASN A 103 4.25 1.88 -10.52
CA ASN A 103 4.70 0.77 -9.69
C ASN A 103 6.14 0.35 -10.02
N ILE A 104 6.52 0.33 -11.30
CA ILE A 104 7.88 0.01 -11.71
C ILE A 104 8.87 1.06 -11.19
N ASP A 105 8.53 2.35 -11.32
CA ASP A 105 9.40 3.43 -10.86
C ASP A 105 9.51 3.47 -9.33
N GLN A 106 8.42 3.17 -8.62
CA GLN A 106 8.42 2.96 -7.17
C GLN A 106 9.38 1.82 -6.77
N MET A 107 9.34 0.69 -7.48
CA MET A 107 10.29 -0.41 -7.24
C MET A 107 11.75 0.02 -7.46
N ARG A 108 12.02 0.86 -8.48
CA ARG A 108 13.36 1.41 -8.74
C ARG A 108 13.83 2.29 -7.60
N ILE A 109 12.98 3.18 -7.08
CA ILE A 109 13.29 4.04 -5.93
C ILE A 109 13.66 3.19 -4.71
N HIS A 110 12.85 2.16 -4.43
CA HIS A 110 13.09 1.24 -3.31
C HIS A 110 14.41 0.46 -3.44
N ALA A 111 14.69 -0.05 -4.64
CA ALA A 111 15.91 -0.81 -4.93
C ALA A 111 17.18 0.05 -4.98
N ASN A 112 17.06 1.39 -5.10
CA ASN A 112 18.20 2.27 -5.21
C ASN A 112 18.91 2.45 -3.85
N LYS A 113 20.07 1.78 -3.71
CA LYS A 113 20.89 1.80 -2.49
C LYS A 113 21.69 3.09 -2.31
N THR A 114 21.75 3.95 -3.33
CA THR A 114 22.47 5.24 -3.24
C THR A 114 21.63 6.32 -2.58
N LEU A 115 20.31 6.11 -2.47
CA LEU A 115 19.38 7.05 -1.86
C LEU A 115 19.29 6.82 -0.34
N THR A 116 19.22 7.92 0.40
CA THR A 116 18.78 7.92 1.80
C THR A 116 17.26 7.73 1.87
N ALA A 117 16.73 7.35 3.04
CA ALA A 117 15.29 7.23 3.25
C ALA A 117 14.55 8.56 2.98
N GLN A 118 15.17 9.70 3.31
CA GLN A 118 14.62 11.02 2.99
C GLN A 118 14.58 11.27 1.48
N GLN A 119 15.64 10.91 0.74
CA GLN A 119 15.66 11.07 -0.71
C GLN A 119 14.62 10.17 -1.38
N LYS A 120 14.47 8.92 -0.93
CA LYS A 120 13.41 8.02 -1.39
C LYS A 120 12.02 8.61 -1.12
N ALA A 121 11.78 9.14 0.08
CA ALA A 121 10.53 9.82 0.43
C ALA A 121 10.20 10.97 -0.55
N ALA A 122 11.18 11.82 -0.85
CA ALA A 122 11.01 12.93 -1.79
C ALA A 122 10.74 12.46 -3.22
N GLU A 123 11.45 11.43 -3.69
CA GLU A 123 11.21 10.84 -5.01
C GLU A 123 9.83 10.18 -5.12
N LEU A 124 9.38 9.48 -4.08
CA LEU A 124 8.05 8.87 -4.01
C LEU A 124 6.94 9.92 -4.02
N ALA A 125 7.07 10.99 -3.23
CA ALA A 125 6.11 12.08 -3.23
C ALA A 125 5.99 12.72 -4.61
N LYS A 126 7.13 13.00 -5.26
CA LYS A 126 7.17 13.52 -6.63
C LYS A 126 6.55 12.55 -7.64
N LEU A 127 6.81 11.25 -7.50
CA LEU A 127 6.26 10.22 -8.38
C LEU A 127 4.73 10.17 -8.30
N ILE A 128 4.16 10.32 -7.09
CA ILE A 128 2.71 10.42 -6.90
C ILE A 128 2.16 11.69 -7.55
N ASP A 129 2.85 12.82 -7.41
CA ASP A 129 2.40 14.10 -7.99
C ASP A 129 2.47 14.13 -9.53
N GLN A 130 3.20 13.21 -10.15
CA GLN A 130 3.24 13.03 -11.61
C GLN A 130 2.07 12.20 -12.16
N LEU A 131 1.32 11.51 -11.30
CA LEU A 131 0.14 10.77 -11.73
C LEU A 131 -0.98 11.72 -12.19
N PRO A 132 -1.85 11.29 -13.13
CA PRO A 132 -3.08 11.99 -13.43
C PRO A 132 -3.91 12.22 -12.16
N SER A 133 -4.60 13.36 -12.06
CA SER A 133 -5.42 13.71 -10.89
C SER A 133 -6.51 12.67 -10.58
N THR A 134 -6.99 11.94 -11.60
CA THR A 134 -7.93 10.82 -11.44
C THR A 134 -7.37 9.62 -10.67
N LEU A 135 -6.04 9.55 -10.51
CA LEU A 135 -5.33 8.45 -9.84
C LEU A 135 -4.56 8.91 -8.60
N ALA A 136 -3.97 10.11 -8.65
CA ALA A 136 -3.01 10.59 -7.65
C ALA A 136 -3.55 10.50 -6.21
N ASP A 137 -4.79 10.95 -5.97
CA ASP A 137 -5.37 10.95 -4.62
C ASP A 137 -5.61 9.53 -4.08
N GLY A 138 -6.11 8.62 -4.92
CA GLY A 138 -6.32 7.22 -4.56
C GLY A 138 -5.01 6.51 -4.25
N VAL A 139 -3.99 6.71 -5.09
CA VAL A 139 -2.65 6.15 -4.89
C VAL A 139 -2.04 6.70 -3.60
N ARG A 140 -2.10 8.02 -3.40
CA ARG A 140 -1.57 8.68 -2.20
C ARG A 140 -2.15 8.05 -0.94
N VAL A 141 -3.47 7.95 -0.81
CA VAL A 141 -4.12 7.34 0.36
C VAL A 141 -3.73 5.87 0.53
N SER A 142 -3.70 5.09 -0.54
CA SER A 142 -3.41 3.65 -0.47
C SER A 142 -1.96 3.33 -0.05
N MET A 143 -1.01 4.21 -0.38
CA MET A 143 0.42 3.95 -0.19
C MET A 143 1.02 4.58 1.06
N GLN A 144 0.50 5.73 1.50
CA GLN A 144 1.11 6.55 2.56
C GLN A 144 1.51 5.74 3.79
N PHE A 145 0.67 4.82 4.24
CA PHE A 145 0.95 4.00 5.41
C PHE A 145 2.10 3.01 5.19
N ALA A 146 2.07 2.26 4.08
CA ALA A 146 3.09 1.27 3.78
C ALA A 146 4.47 1.93 3.57
N GLU A 147 4.51 3.04 2.83
CA GLU A 147 5.73 3.80 2.59
C GLU A 147 6.29 4.40 3.88
N LEU A 148 5.42 4.98 4.71
CA LEU A 148 5.83 5.51 6.01
C LEU A 148 6.43 4.42 6.89
N GLN A 149 5.81 3.24 6.97
CA GLN A 149 6.32 2.13 7.77
C GLN A 149 7.68 1.64 7.26
N GLN A 150 7.79 1.39 5.95
CA GLN A 150 9.01 0.87 5.35
C GLN A 150 10.19 1.85 5.51
N LEU A 151 9.98 3.13 5.21
CA LEU A 151 11.05 4.14 5.33
C LEU A 151 11.39 4.43 6.80
N THR A 152 10.42 4.40 7.72
CA THR A 152 10.68 4.52 9.16
C THR A 152 11.56 3.36 9.63
N GLN A 153 11.28 2.14 9.18
CA GLN A 153 12.09 0.98 9.51
C GLN A 153 13.50 1.10 8.94
N GLU A 154 13.66 1.57 7.70
CA GLU A 154 14.98 1.80 7.09
C GLU A 154 15.81 2.84 7.89
N VAL A 155 15.18 3.93 8.34
CA VAL A 155 15.84 4.92 9.22
C VAL A 155 16.29 4.27 10.51
N ARG A 156 15.44 3.47 11.16
CA ARG A 156 15.76 2.79 12.43
C ARG A 156 16.89 1.76 12.29
N GLU A 157 16.85 0.93 11.26
CA GLU A 157 17.88 -0.10 11.00
C GLU A 157 19.26 0.49 10.75
N LYS A 158 19.31 1.69 10.16
CA LYS A 158 20.55 2.44 9.95
C LYS A 158 21.01 3.24 11.18
N GLY A 159 20.27 3.16 12.29
CA GLY A 159 20.57 3.92 13.51
C GLY A 159 20.33 5.43 13.36
N GLY A 160 19.40 5.81 12.48
CA GLY A 160 19.08 7.21 12.19
C GLY A 160 18.50 7.96 13.39
N SER A 161 18.77 9.25 13.41
CA SER A 161 18.33 10.21 14.42
C SER A 161 16.85 10.59 14.30
N ALA A 162 16.29 11.18 15.37
CA ALA A 162 14.94 11.74 15.34
C ALA A 162 14.78 12.83 14.26
N GLN A 163 15.83 13.62 14.01
CA GLN A 163 15.81 14.64 12.95
C GLN A 163 15.75 14.01 11.55
N GLU A 164 16.49 12.92 11.31
CA GLU A 164 16.42 12.20 10.03
C GLU A 164 15.04 11.58 9.81
N LEU A 165 14.44 11.01 10.86
CA LEU A 165 13.08 10.49 10.81
C LEU A 165 12.06 11.60 10.51
N ARG A 166 12.20 12.77 11.12
CA ARG A 166 11.37 13.95 10.87
C ARG A 166 11.50 14.43 9.43
N ASN A 167 12.72 14.66 8.96
CA ASN A 167 12.98 15.11 7.59
C ASN A 167 12.42 14.15 6.52
N MET A 168 12.53 12.84 6.77
CA MET A 168 11.93 11.81 5.90
C MET A 168 10.41 11.93 5.86
N ARG A 169 9.74 12.06 7.01
CA ARG A 169 8.28 12.22 7.10
C ARG A 169 7.79 13.51 6.45
N GLU A 170 8.50 14.62 6.64
CA GLU A 170 8.19 15.90 5.98
C GLU A 170 8.25 15.76 4.46
N SER A 171 9.26 15.05 3.96
CA SER A 171 9.43 14.83 2.51
C SER A 171 8.33 13.95 1.91
N LEU A 172 7.79 13.01 2.69
CA LEU A 172 6.75 12.08 2.22
C LEU A 172 5.33 12.63 2.38
N LEU A 173 5.04 13.29 3.50
CA LEU A 173 3.67 13.60 3.96
C LEU A 173 3.42 15.09 4.22
N GLY A 174 4.46 15.92 4.15
CA GLY A 174 4.41 17.33 4.55
C GLY A 174 4.63 17.56 6.05
N PRO A 175 4.90 18.81 6.44
CA PRO A 175 5.29 19.17 7.80
C PRO A 175 4.20 18.91 8.85
N GLU A 176 2.93 19.18 8.53
CA GLU A 176 1.84 19.02 9.49
C GLU A 176 1.61 17.55 9.86
N ALA A 177 1.82 16.64 8.91
CA ALA A 177 1.75 15.20 9.17
C ALA A 177 2.96 14.71 9.96
N ALA A 178 4.16 15.23 9.64
CA ALA A 178 5.37 14.92 10.38
C ALA A 178 5.25 15.32 11.86
N ASP A 179 4.73 16.52 12.15
CA ASP A 179 4.54 17.01 13.52
C ASP A 179 3.54 16.13 14.31
N ARG A 180 2.45 15.68 13.68
CA ARG A 180 1.49 14.76 14.32
C ARG A 180 2.13 13.40 14.63
N LEU A 181 2.94 12.87 13.73
CA LEU A 181 3.64 11.60 13.93
C LEU A 181 4.71 11.71 15.02
N GLU A 182 5.43 12.84 15.09
CA GLU A 182 6.40 13.10 16.15
C GLU A 182 5.74 13.18 17.52
N LYS A 183 4.54 13.78 17.61
CA LYS A 183 3.75 13.76 18.85
C LYS A 183 3.39 12.33 19.28
N VAL A 184 2.99 11.48 18.34
CA VAL A 184 2.70 10.06 18.62
C VAL A 184 3.95 9.34 19.11
N ASP A 185 5.12 9.60 18.53
CA ASP A 185 6.37 9.00 19.00
C ASP A 185 6.71 9.43 20.44
N GLN A 186 6.47 10.70 20.80
CA GLN A 186 6.69 11.21 22.15
C GLN A 186 5.72 10.57 23.16
N GLU A 187 4.45 10.47 22.81
CA GLU A 187 3.43 9.79 23.62
C GLU A 187 3.79 8.31 23.83
N GLU A 188 4.26 7.63 22.78
CA GLU A 188 4.70 6.23 22.86
C GLU A 188 5.95 6.06 23.71
N ALA A 189 6.94 6.96 23.60
CA ALA A 189 8.14 6.93 24.44
C ALA A 189 7.82 7.16 25.93
N GLY A 190 6.89 8.08 26.22
CA GLY A 190 6.39 8.32 27.56
C GLY A 190 5.69 7.08 28.13
N TRP A 191 4.79 6.49 27.33
CA TRP A 191 4.10 5.24 27.68
C TRP A 191 5.09 4.09 27.95
N GLN A 192 6.08 3.89 27.07
CA GLN A 192 7.06 2.82 27.22
C GLN A 192 7.89 3.00 28.50
N THR A 193 8.26 4.23 28.83
CA THR A 193 8.97 4.55 30.07
C THR A 193 8.13 4.20 31.30
N GLN A 194 6.87 4.61 31.31
CA GLN A 194 5.92 4.33 32.38
C GLN A 194 5.69 2.83 32.57
N VAL A 195 5.45 2.09 31.49
CA VAL A 195 5.25 0.63 31.53
C VAL A 195 6.51 -0.10 31.97
N ASN A 196 7.70 0.30 31.50
CA ASN A 196 8.94 -0.34 31.92
C ASN A 196 9.21 -0.13 33.42
N GLY A 197 8.94 1.07 33.95
CA GLY A 197 9.02 1.32 35.39
C GLY A 197 8.03 0.45 36.18
N TYR A 198 6.78 0.40 35.73
CA TYR A 198 5.74 -0.45 36.30
C TYR A 198 6.14 -1.94 36.32
N LEU A 199 6.65 -2.49 35.22
CA LEU A 199 7.06 -3.89 35.12
C LEU A 199 8.25 -4.19 36.03
N ALA A 200 9.21 -3.27 36.12
CA ALA A 200 10.36 -3.42 37.02
C ALA A 200 9.94 -3.44 38.51
N GLU A 201 8.99 -2.60 38.91
CA GLU A 201 8.42 -2.61 40.28
C GLU A 201 7.60 -3.88 40.54
N ARG A 202 6.80 -4.31 39.57
CA ARG A 202 6.04 -5.57 39.62
C ARG A 202 6.96 -6.76 39.85
N ASP A 203 8.11 -6.82 39.17
CA ASP A 203 9.10 -7.87 39.37
C ASP A 203 9.66 -7.92 40.79
N GLN A 204 9.83 -6.77 41.45
CA GLN A 204 10.26 -6.73 42.86
C GLN A 204 9.19 -7.32 43.78
N ILE A 205 7.91 -7.02 43.52
CA ILE A 205 6.79 -7.60 44.28
C ILE A 205 6.75 -9.13 44.11
N LEU A 206 6.92 -9.61 42.88
CA LEU A 206 6.92 -11.05 42.58
C LEU A 206 8.07 -11.79 43.28
N LYS A 207 9.24 -11.16 43.40
CA LYS A 207 10.44 -11.70 44.06
C LYS A 207 10.39 -11.65 45.59
N SER A 208 9.43 -10.94 46.19
CA SER A 208 9.30 -10.85 47.65
C SER A 208 8.89 -12.19 48.28
N ASP A 209 9.14 -12.34 49.59
CA ASP A 209 8.73 -13.53 50.37
C ASP A 209 7.24 -13.50 50.79
N ALA A 210 6.45 -12.55 50.27
CA ALA A 210 5.04 -12.44 50.58
C ALA A 210 4.23 -13.62 50.01
N SER A 211 3.06 -13.90 50.62
CA SER A 211 2.13 -14.89 50.07
C SER A 211 1.60 -14.47 48.70
N ASP A 212 1.22 -15.44 47.86
CA ASP A 212 0.69 -15.17 46.51
C ASP A 212 -0.51 -14.22 46.53
N ALA A 213 -1.40 -14.34 47.53
CA ALA A 213 -2.52 -13.43 47.71
C ALA A 213 -2.07 -11.98 47.99
N SER A 214 -1.03 -11.81 48.82
CA SER A 214 -0.47 -10.48 49.15
C SER A 214 0.25 -9.85 47.95
N LYS A 215 0.97 -10.68 47.17
CA LYS A 215 1.60 -10.25 45.91
C LYS A 215 0.55 -9.77 44.92
N GLN A 216 -0.50 -10.54 44.69
CA GLN A 216 -1.57 -10.16 43.77
C GLN A 216 -2.28 -8.86 44.18
N GLN A 217 -2.55 -8.69 45.48
CA GLN A 217 -3.11 -7.43 45.99
C GLN A 217 -2.18 -6.24 45.72
N SER A 218 -0.88 -6.40 45.97
CA SER A 218 0.13 -5.35 45.76
C SER A 218 0.30 -5.00 44.28
N ILE A 219 0.29 -5.99 43.39
CA ILE A 219 0.35 -5.78 41.93
C ILE A 219 -0.90 -5.04 41.43
N ASN A 220 -2.09 -5.41 41.92
CA ASN A 220 -3.32 -4.71 41.56
C ASN A 220 -3.31 -3.25 42.02
N GLN A 221 -2.81 -2.99 43.24
CA GLN A 221 -2.64 -1.63 43.74
C GLN A 221 -1.63 -0.84 42.91
N LEU A 222 -0.46 -1.40 42.63
CA LEU A 222 0.57 -0.80 41.78
C LEU A 222 0.02 -0.46 40.39
N ARG A 223 -0.74 -1.38 39.79
CA ARG A 223 -1.36 -1.19 38.47
C ARG A 223 -2.34 -0.01 38.47
N ASN A 224 -3.22 0.07 39.47
CA ASN A 224 -4.21 1.14 39.59
C ASN A 224 -3.58 2.50 39.96
N GLN A 225 -2.40 2.50 40.60
CA GLN A 225 -1.63 3.71 40.86
C GLN A 225 -0.86 4.18 39.62
N SER A 226 -0.39 3.23 38.82
CA SER A 226 0.43 3.51 37.63
C SER A 226 -0.41 3.96 36.44
N PHE A 227 -1.66 3.49 36.31
CA PHE A 227 -2.49 3.73 35.13
C PHE A 227 -3.90 4.20 35.53
N GLY A 228 -4.29 5.37 35.03
CA GLY A 228 -5.53 6.04 35.45
C GLY A 228 -6.77 5.72 34.62
N THR A 229 -6.61 5.23 33.39
CA THR A 229 -7.73 4.91 32.49
C THR A 229 -7.92 3.41 32.33
N LYS A 230 -9.13 2.99 31.95
CA LYS A 230 -9.42 1.56 31.72
C LYS A 230 -8.62 1.02 30.52
N GLU A 231 -8.44 1.86 29.51
CA GLU A 231 -7.68 1.58 28.30
C GLU A 231 -6.19 1.35 28.64
N ASP A 232 -5.59 2.22 29.45
CA ASP A 232 -4.21 2.06 29.90
C ASP A 232 -4.03 0.81 30.75
N LEU A 233 -4.99 0.49 31.61
CA LEU A 233 -4.97 -0.75 32.41
C LEU A 233 -4.97 -2.00 31.52
N LEU A 234 -5.82 -2.07 30.50
CA LEU A 234 -5.87 -3.18 29.55
C LEU A 234 -4.59 -3.28 28.71
N ARG A 235 -4.03 -2.12 28.31
CA ARG A 235 -2.77 -2.05 27.59
C ARG A 235 -1.62 -2.56 28.46
N ALA A 236 -1.52 -2.10 29.71
CA ALA A 236 -0.51 -2.56 30.67
C ALA A 236 -0.58 -4.07 30.94
N GLN A 237 -1.78 -4.64 31.08
CA GLN A 237 -1.97 -6.09 31.22
C GLN A 237 -1.46 -6.87 29.99
N SER A 238 -1.60 -6.31 28.80
CA SER A 238 -1.03 -6.90 27.58
C SER A 238 0.50 -6.94 27.64
N TYR A 239 1.12 -5.87 28.16
CA TYR A 239 2.56 -5.82 28.40
C TYR A 239 3.02 -6.80 29.49
N GLU A 240 2.25 -6.98 30.58
CA GLU A 240 2.52 -8.01 31.60
C GLU A 240 2.57 -9.41 30.96
N MET A 241 1.56 -9.78 30.16
CA MET A 241 1.54 -11.07 29.48
C MET A 241 2.72 -11.28 28.53
N MET A 242 3.18 -10.23 27.86
CA MET A 242 4.36 -10.30 26.99
C MET A 242 5.66 -10.39 27.80
N HIS A 243 5.73 -9.70 28.93
CA HIS A 243 6.88 -9.72 29.82
C HIS A 243 7.08 -11.09 30.48
N ASP A 244 5.98 -11.72 30.93
CA ASP A 244 6.00 -13.03 31.61
C ASP A 244 6.31 -14.20 30.66
N ARG A 245 6.25 -13.98 29.34
CA ARG A 245 6.61 -14.99 28.32
C ARG A 245 8.10 -14.98 27.96
N LYS A 246 8.88 -14.01 28.45
CA LYS A 246 10.32 -13.92 28.23
C LYS A 246 11.08 -14.69 29.31
#